data_AF-A0A453HLB0-F1
#
_entry.id   AF-A0A453HLB0-F1
#
_cell.length_a   1.000
_cell.length_b   1.000
_cell.length_c   1.000
_cell.angle_alpha   90.00
_cell.angle_beta   90.00
_cell.angle_gamma   90.00
#
_symmetry.space_group_name_H-M   'P 1'
#
loop_
_entity.id
_entity.type
_entity.pdbx_description
1 polymer ?
#
loop_
_entity_poly.entity_id
_entity_poly.type
_entity_poly.pdbx_seq_one_letter_code
_entity_poly.pdbx_strand_id
1 'polypeptide(L)' 'MRKGLSSLIILTAWWIWKHRNSCTFDGDRPSVSHLCSTIKDEAHLWAQAGAGAITNIIPER' A
#
# COMPACT_ATOMS: atom_id res chain seq x y z
N MET A 1 -15.08 -3.28 -8.19
CA MET A 1 -13.82 -2.73 -8.77
C MET A 1 -13.58 -1.26 -8.42
N ARG A 2 -14.42 -0.28 -8.80
CA ARG A 2 -14.16 1.15 -8.54
C ARG A 2 -13.79 1.48 -7.08
N LYS A 3 -14.55 0.96 -6.11
CA LYS A 3 -14.28 1.18 -4.68
C LYS A 3 -12.91 0.64 -4.23
N GLY A 4 -12.57 -0.60 -4.61
CA GLY A 4 -11.29 -1.19 -4.24
C GLY A 4 -10.11 -0.50 -4.92
N LEU A 5 -10.26 -0.05 -6.18
CA LEU A 5 -9.23 0.73 -6.85
C LEU A 5 -9.00 2.07 -6.15
N SER A 6 -10.07 2.77 -5.77
CA SER A 6 -9.96 4.00 -4.97
C SER A 6 -9.25 3.75 -3.64
N SER A 7 -9.57 2.67 -2.94
CA SER A 7 -8.88 2.29 -1.70
C SER A 7 -7.38 2.01 -1.92
N LEU A 8 -7.02 1.30 -2.99
CA LEU A 8 -5.63 1.01 -3.33
C LEU A 8 -4.85 2.27 -3.73
N ILE A 9 -5.48 3.21 -4.44
CA ILE A 9 -4.87 4.51 -4.77
C ILE A 9 -4.58 5.30 -3.48
N ILE A 10 -5.53 5.36 -2.56
CA ILE A 10 -5.36 6.05 -1.27
C ILE A 10 -4.26 5.38 -0.45
N LEU A 11 -4.27 4.04 -0.36
CA LEU A 11 -3.24 3.27 0.35
C LEU A 11 -1.85 3.53 -0.22
N THR A 12 -1.73 3.54 -1.55
CA THR A 12 -0.47 3.80 -2.26
C THR A 12 0.02 5.23 -1.99
N ALA A 13 -0.86 6.23 -2.13
CA ALA A 13 -0.52 7.63 -1.87
C ALA A 13 -0.11 7.86 -0.41
N TRP A 14 -0.79 7.21 0.54
CA TRP A 14 -0.47 7.26 1.97
C TRP A 14 0.93 6.72 2.27
N TRP A 15 1.27 5.54 1.75
CA TRP A 15 2.59 4.96 1.96
C TRP A 15 3.71 5.75 1.27
N ILE A 16 3.46 6.31 0.08
CA ILE A 16 4.41 7.22 -0.57
C ILE A 16 4.68 8.42 0.32
N TRP A 17 3.63 9.06 0.84
CA TRP A 17 3.76 10.20 1.74
C TRP A 17 4.57 9.84 2.99
N LYS A 18 4.24 8.73 3.64
CA LYS A 18 4.95 8.26 4.84
C LYS A 18 6.43 8.00 4.57
N HIS A 19 6.74 7.29 3.49
CA HIS A 19 8.12 6.96 3.10
C HIS A 19 8.93 8.22 2.78
N ARG A 20 8.34 9.19 2.08
CA ARG A 20 8.97 10.48 1.82
C ARG A 20 9.27 11.26 3.09
N ASN A 21 8.35 11.25 4.05
CA ASN A 21 8.58 11.89 5.35
C ASN A 21 9.70 11.20 6.11
N SER A 22 9.72 9.87 6.18
CA SER A 22 10.79 9.11 6.83
C SER A 22 12.17 9.45 6.23
N CYS A 23 12.26 9.50 4.90
CA CYS A 23 13.51 9.87 4.22
C CYS A 23 13.95 11.31 4.53
N THR A 24 13.00 12.21 4.79
CA THR A 24 13.27 13.64 5.02
C THR A 24 13.60 13.94 6.48
N PHE A 25 12.88 13.31 7.41
CA PHE A 25 12.93 13.62 8.84
C PHE A 25 13.76 12.62 9.65
N ASP A 26 13.73 11.35 9.26
CA ASP A 26 14.35 10.25 10.03
C ASP A 26 15.66 9.75 9.39
N GLY A 27 16.04 10.30 8.23
CA GLY A 27 17.27 9.95 7.53
C GLY A 27 17.22 8.61 6.80
N ASP A 28 16.02 8.06 6.60
CA ASP A 28 15.83 6.82 5.86
C ASP A 28 16.32 6.94 4.41
N ARG A 29 16.82 5.82 3.87
CA ARG A 29 17.23 5.77 2.46
C ARG A 29 16.02 5.51 1.57
N PRO A 30 15.85 6.27 0.48
CA PRO A 30 14.76 6.05 -0.45
C PRO A 30 14.87 4.67 -1.11
N SER A 31 13.82 3.84 -1.01
CA SER A 31 13.77 2.52 -1.63
C SER A 31 12.38 2.24 -2.20
N VAL A 32 12.29 2.26 -3.52
CA VAL A 32 11.04 1.98 -4.25
C VAL A 32 10.65 0.51 -4.09
N SER A 33 11.62 -0.42 -4.10
CA SER A 33 11.34 -1.84 -3.94
C SER A 33 10.74 -2.15 -2.57
N HIS A 34 11.30 -1.56 -1.50
CA HIS A 34 10.78 -1.69 -0.16
C HIS A 34 9.37 -1.11 -0.06
N LEU A 35 9.16 0.11 -0.55
CA LEU A 35 7.86 0.77 -0.57
C LEU A 35 6.80 -0.06 -1.30
N CYS A 36 7.12 -0.59 -2.48
CA CYS A 36 6.21 -1.44 -3.24
C CYS A 36 5.89 -2.75 -2.53
N SER A 37 6.86 -3.37 -1.84
CA SER A 37 6.60 -4.57 -1.03
C SER A 37 5.62 -4.26 0.09
N THR A 38 5.88 -3.20 0.86
CA THR A 38 5.04 -2.77 1.99
C THR A 38 3.60 -2.48 1.55
N ILE A 39 3.40 -1.81 0.41
CA ILE A 39 2.06 -1.54 -0.12
C ILE A 39 1.32 -2.84 -0.49
N LYS A 40 2.02 -3.80 -1.12
CA LYS A 40 1.42 -5.09 -1.48
C LYS A 40 1.05 -5.89 -0.23
N ASP A 41 1.96 -5.97 0.75
CA ASP A 41 1.73 -6.66 2.00
C ASP A 41 0.53 -6.07 2.76
N GLU A 42 0.45 -4.74 2.84
CA GLU A 42 -0.68 -4.06 3.47
C GLU A 42 -2.01 -4.32 2.73
N ALA A 43 -2.00 -4.31 1.40
CA ALA A 43 -3.17 -4.64 0.59
C ALA A 43 -3.64 -6.10 0.83
N HIS A 44 -2.71 -7.05 0.96
CA HIS A 44 -3.04 -8.43 1.31
C HIS A 44 -3.61 -8.53 2.73
N LEU A 45 -3.04 -7.81 3.71
CA LEU A 45 -3.59 -7.77 5.07
C LEU A 45 -5.02 -7.24 5.10
N TRP A 46 -5.33 -6.20 4.33
CA TRP A 46 -6.69 -5.66 4.23
C TRP A 46 -7.65 -6.68 3.61
N ALA A 47 -7.21 -7.41 2.58
CA ALA A 47 -8.01 -8.47 1.98
C ALA A 47 -8.30 -9.61 2.98
N GLN A 48 -7.28 -10.02 3.75
CA GLN A 48 -7.43 -11.03 4.82
C GLN A 48 -8.36 -10.55 5.96
N ALA A 49 -8.34 -9.25 6.26
CA ALA A 49 -9.24 -8.61 7.22
C ALA A 49 -10.68 -8.43 6.68
N GLY A 50 -10.99 -8.93 5.48
CA GLY A 50 -12.34 -8.92 4.91
C GLY A 50 -12.67 -7.69 4.06
N ALA A 51 -11.66 -6.92 3.61
CA ALA A 51 -11.87 -5.82 2.66
C ALA A 51 -12.19 -6.37 1.25
N GLY A 52 -13.40 -6.92 1.06
CA GLY A 52 -13.78 -7.63 -0.16
C GLY A 52 -13.71 -6.81 -1.45
N ALA A 53 -13.78 -5.48 -1.38
CA ALA A 53 -13.57 -4.63 -2.56
C ALA A 53 -12.13 -4.69 -3.09
N ILE A 54 -11.15 -4.94 -2.22
CA ILE A 54 -9.71 -5.04 -2.51
C ILE A 54 -9.34 -6.47 -2.87
N THR A 55 -9.90 -7.46 -2.17
CA THR A 55 -9.75 -8.89 -2.49
C THR A 55 -10.09 -9.18 -3.95
N ASN A 56 -11.13 -8.52 -4.49
CA ASN A 56 -11.53 -8.66 -5.89
C ASN A 56 -10.58 -8.01 -6.92
N ILE A 57 -9.48 -7.39 -6.50
CA ILE A 57 -8.55 -6.65 -7.38
C ILE A 57 -7.13 -7.19 -7.27
N ILE A 58 -6.71 -7.60 -6.09
CA ILE A 58 -5.36 -8.12 -5.87
C ILE A 58 -5.31 -9.62 -6.25
N PRO A 59 -4.19 -10.10 -6.82
CA PRO A 59 -4.01 -11.52 -7.07
C PRO A 59 -3.93 -12.29 -5.75
N GLU A 60 -4.33 -13.57 -5.76
CA GLU A 60 -4.03 -14.49 -4.67
C GLU A 60 -2.50 -14.61 -4.50
N ARG A 61 -2.06 -14.68 -3.25
CA ARG A 61 -0.63 -14.62 -2.89
C ARG A 61 0.12 -15.89 -3.28
#